data_AF-A0A534Q9U3-F1
#
_entry.id   AF-A0A534Q9U3-F1
#
_cell.length_a   1.000
_cell.length_b   1.000
_cell.length_c   1.000
_cell.angle_alpha   90.00
_cell.angle_beta   90.00
_cell.angle_gamma   90.00
#
_symmetry.space_group_name_H-M   'P 1'
#
loop_
_entity.id
_entity.type
_entity.pdbx_description
1 polymer ?
#
loop_
_entity_poly.entity_id
_entity_poly.type
_entity_poly.pdbx_seq_one_letter_code
_entity_poly.pdbx_strand_id
1 'polypeptide(L)'
;MANESPGLRRALLGLVAALALLPLCSAAARADDYDPQRAGHPVRIVAYVVHPIGVMLDLLIFRPAHWIGSQPGLDRFFGHEPYDD
;
A
#
# COMPACT_ATOMS: atom_id res chain seq x y z
N MET A 1 1.42 -8.04 -44.83
CA MET A 1 2.26 -8.38 -43.66
C MET A 1 2.49 -7.11 -42.87
N ALA A 2 1.78 -6.92 -41.76
CA ALA A 2 1.86 -5.68 -40.97
C ALA A 2 3.23 -5.62 -40.29
N ASN A 3 4.02 -4.60 -40.65
CA ASN A 3 5.32 -4.34 -40.05
C ASN A 3 5.10 -3.72 -38.66
N GLU A 4 4.98 -4.54 -37.64
CA GLU A 4 4.90 -4.06 -36.27
C GLU A 4 6.19 -3.35 -35.90
N SER A 5 6.12 -2.05 -35.61
CA SER A 5 7.28 -1.28 -35.19
C SER A 5 7.84 -1.89 -33.88
N PRO A 6 9.17 -1.97 -33.72
CA PRO A 6 9.79 -2.59 -32.54
C PRO A 6 9.38 -1.90 -31.23
N GLY A 7 8.93 -0.64 -31.29
CA GLY A 7 8.36 0.08 -30.17
C GLY A 7 6.98 -0.44 -29.73
N LEU A 8 6.09 -0.78 -30.68
CA LEU A 8 4.77 -1.34 -30.37
C LEU A 8 4.91 -2.69 -29.66
N ARG A 9 5.84 -3.53 -30.11
CA ARG A 9 6.09 -4.84 -29.47
C ARG A 9 6.60 -4.70 -28.04
N ARG A 10 7.50 -3.74 -27.78
CA ARG A 10 7.99 -3.45 -26.42
C ARG A 10 6.89 -2.89 -25.52
N ALA A 11 6.04 -2.01 -26.05
CA ALA A 11 4.89 -1.47 -25.32
C ALA A 11 3.88 -2.58 -24.98
N LEU A 12 3.59 -3.48 -25.94
CA LEU A 12 2.72 -4.63 -25.72
C LEU A 12 3.31 -5.60 -24.69
N LEU A 13 4.60 -5.89 -24.75
CA LEU A 13 5.28 -6.72 -23.75
C LEU A 13 5.24 -6.09 -22.36
N GLY A 14 5.45 -4.77 -22.27
CA GLY A 14 5.34 -4.03 -21.01
C GLY A 14 3.91 -4.06 -20.44
N LEU A 15 2.91 -3.89 -21.30
CA LEU A 15 1.50 -3.98 -20.92
C LEU A 15 1.15 -5.39 -20.42
N VAL A 16 1.58 -6.43 -21.13
CA VAL A 16 1.36 -7.83 -20.73
C VAL A 16 2.04 -8.13 -19.40
N ALA A 17 3.28 -7.66 -19.20
CA ALA A 17 3.99 -7.82 -17.93
C ALA A 17 3.27 -7.10 -16.77
N ALA A 18 2.78 -5.88 -16.99
CA ALA A 18 2.00 -5.15 -16.00
C ALA A 18 0.67 -5.85 -15.68
N LEU A 19 -0.03 -6.37 -16.69
CA LEU A 19 -1.26 -7.15 -16.52
C LEU A 19 -1.02 -8.47 -15.79
N ALA A 20 0.13 -9.12 -16.01
CA ALA A 20 0.52 -10.36 -15.35
C ALA A 20 0.80 -10.19 -13.85
N LEU A 21 1.07 -8.96 -13.38
CA LEU A 21 1.28 -8.64 -11.97
C LEU A 21 -0.03 -8.35 -11.22
N LEU A 22 -1.14 -8.07 -11.92
CA LEU A 22 -2.45 -7.81 -11.31
C LEU A 22 -2.94 -8.92 -10.35
N PRO A 23 -2.76 -10.23 -10.63
CA PRO A 23 -3.20 -11.29 -9.73
C PRO A 23 -2.47 -11.29 -8.39
N LEU A 24 -1.21 -10.84 -8.33
CA LEU A 24 -0.44 -10.74 -7.09
C LEU A 24 -0.96 -9.64 -6.16
N CYS A 25 -1.69 -8.66 -6.71
CA CYS A 25 -2.39 -7.63 -5.94
C CYS A 25 -3.84 -8.02 -5.58
N SER A 26 -4.31 -9.19 -6.02
CA SER A 26 -5.68 -9.65 -5.79
C SER A 26 -5.79 -10.30 -4.40
N ALA A 27 -5.61 -9.50 -3.34
CA ALA A 27 -6.32 -9.81 -2.11
C ALA A 27 -7.80 -9.69 -2.46
N ALA A 28 -8.55 -10.79 -2.37
CA ALA A 28 -9.99 -10.78 -2.66
C ALA A 28 -10.63 -9.64 -1.85
N ALA A 29 -10.97 -8.55 -2.53
CA ALA A 29 -11.59 -7.40 -1.91
C ALA A 29 -12.99 -7.85 -1.50
N ARG A 30 -13.14 -8.24 -0.23
CA ARG A 30 -14.44 -8.48 0.38
C ARG A 30 -15.06 -7.10 0.55
N ALA A 31 -15.78 -6.65 -0.46
CA ALA A 31 -16.60 -5.45 -0.34
C ALA A 31 -17.67 -5.75 0.71
N ASP A 32 -17.71 -4.94 1.77
CA ASP A 32 -18.80 -4.98 2.71
C ASP A 32 -20.12 -4.61 2.01
N ASP A 33 -21.23 -5.18 2.48
CA ASP A 33 -22.55 -4.87 1.94
C ASP A 33 -22.86 -3.38 2.12
N TYR A 34 -23.41 -2.77 1.06
CA TYR A 34 -23.78 -1.36 1.09
C TYR A 34 -24.98 -1.14 2.02
N ASP A 35 -24.72 -0.48 3.15
CA ASP A 35 -25.75 -0.02 4.09
C ASP A 35 -26.14 1.45 3.83
N PRO A 36 -27.32 1.72 3.23
CA PRO A 36 -27.78 3.08 2.94
C PRO A 36 -28.06 3.91 4.19
N GLN A 37 -28.38 3.29 5.34
CA GLN A 37 -28.67 4.02 6.59
C GLN A 37 -27.39 4.59 7.21
N ARG A 38 -26.25 3.93 7.00
CA ARG A 38 -24.93 4.39 7.47
C ARG A 38 -24.15 5.17 6.41
N ALA A 39 -24.58 5.12 5.14
CA ALA A 39 -23.95 5.77 3.99
C ALA A 39 -23.62 7.25 4.19
N GLY A 40 -24.56 8.01 4.77
CA GLY A 40 -24.49 9.48 4.83
C GLY A 40 -23.78 10.08 6.04
N HIS A 41 -23.11 9.29 6.89
CA HIS A 41 -22.53 9.85 8.11
C HIS A 41 -21.31 10.74 7.80
N PRO A 42 -21.32 12.05 8.13
CA PRO A 42 -20.29 13.00 7.70
C PRO A 42 -18.89 12.64 8.18
N VAL A 43 -18.76 12.11 9.40
CA VAL A 43 -17.48 11.62 9.95
C VAL A 43 -16.90 10.51 9.07
N ARG A 44 -17.75 9.63 8.53
CA ARG A 44 -17.32 8.50 7.69
C ARG A 44 -16.81 8.98 6.33
N ILE A 45 -17.44 10.01 5.76
CA ILE A 45 -16.99 10.64 4.52
C ILE A 45 -15.59 11.24 4.72
N VAL A 46 -15.39 12.01 5.80
CA VAL A 46 -14.08 12.55 6.14
C VAL A 46 -13.06 11.42 6.35
N ALA A 47 -13.44 10.37 7.07
CA ALA A 47 -12.59 9.21 7.29
C ALA A 47 -12.16 8.55 5.97
N TYR A 48 -13.04 8.40 4.98
CA TYR A 48 -12.66 7.85 3.67
C TYR A 48 -11.62 8.70 2.93
N VAL A 49 -11.69 10.02 3.06
CA VAL A 49 -10.69 10.93 2.45
C VAL A 49 -9.37 10.90 3.22
N VAL A 50 -9.43 10.86 4.56
CA VAL A 50 -8.25 10.89 5.44
C VAL A 50 -7.53 9.55 5.49
N HIS A 51 -8.25 8.43 5.39
CA HIS A 51 -7.69 7.09 5.50
C HIS A 51 -6.50 6.83 4.55
N PRO A 52 -6.56 7.10 3.23
CA PRO A 52 -5.42 6.89 2.35
C PRO A 52 -4.22 7.77 2.73
N ILE A 53 -4.45 8.99 3.24
CA ILE A 53 -3.38 9.87 3.73
C ILE A 53 -2.71 9.23 4.95
N GLY A 54 -3.48 8.71 5.90
CA GLY A 54 -2.97 8.00 7.07
C GLY A 54 -2.13 6.78 6.68
N VAL A 55 -2.61 5.98 5.72
CA VAL A 55 -1.85 4.83 5.19
C VAL A 55 -0.54 5.27 4.54
N MET A 56 -0.55 6.38 3.77
CA MET A 56 0.68 6.92 3.18
C MET A 56 1.68 7.37 4.24
N LEU A 57 1.23 8.07 5.28
CA LEU A 57 2.10 8.50 6.38
C LEU A 57 2.68 7.30 7.13
N ASP A 58 1.88 6.27 7.37
CA ASP A 58 2.36 5.03 7.99
C ASP A 58 3.45 4.35 7.16
N LEU A 59 3.21 4.16 5.87
CA LEU A 59 4.14 3.48 4.98
C LEU A 59 5.41 4.28 4.69
N LEU A 60 5.30 5.60 4.54
CA LEU A 60 6.41 6.45 4.10
C LEU A 60 7.22 7.03 5.25
N ILE A 61 6.61 7.20 6.43
CA ILE A 61 7.24 7.89 7.55
C ILE A 61 7.36 6.96 8.75
N PHE A 62 6.24 6.49 9.30
CA PHE A 62 6.26 5.81 10.59
C PHE A 62 6.93 4.43 10.53
N ARG A 63 6.62 3.60 9.53
CA ARG A 63 7.26 2.29 9.37
C ARG A 63 8.77 2.37 9.11
N PRO A 64 9.26 3.20 8.18
CA PRO A 64 10.70 3.37 8.00
C PRO A 64 11.39 3.91 9.25
N ALA A 65 10.78 4.90 9.93
CA ALA A 65 11.34 5.46 11.17
C ALA A 65 11.44 4.40 12.28
N HIS A 66 10.39 3.59 12.46
CA HIS A 66 10.41 2.46 13.39
C HIS A 66 11.50 1.46 13.01
N TRP A 67 11.58 1.04 11.74
CA TRP A 67 12.60 0.09 11.29
C TRP A 67 14.03 0.60 11.52
N ILE A 68 14.29 1.89 11.27
CA ILE A 68 15.59 2.52 11.55
C ILE A 68 15.88 2.47 13.05
N GLY A 69 14.89 2.82 13.89
CA GLY A 69 15.04 2.80 15.35
C GLY A 69 15.23 1.39 15.93
N SER A 70 14.68 0.36 15.30
CA SER A 70 14.78 -1.05 15.73
C SER A 70 16.07 -1.74 15.31
N GLN A 71 17.04 -1.04 14.71
CA GLN A 71 18.30 -1.69 14.30
C GLN A 71 19.18 -2.04 15.52
N PRO A 72 19.81 -3.22 15.52
CA PRO A 72 20.66 -3.67 16.62
C PRO A 72 21.83 -2.71 16.81
N GLY A 73 21.95 -2.14 18.01
CA GLY A 73 22.99 -1.16 18.37
C GLY A 73 22.48 0.28 18.53
N LEU A 74 21.28 0.60 18.05
CA LEU A 74 20.59 1.86 18.38
C LEU A 74 19.87 1.80 19.73
N ASP A 75 19.68 0.61 20.30
CA ASP A 75 19.16 0.38 21.65
C ASP A 75 19.94 1.15 22.72
N ARG A 76 21.27 1.32 22.52
CA ARG A 76 22.14 2.06 23.46
C ARG A 76 21.94 3.59 23.39
N PHE A 77 21.44 4.11 22.28
CA PHE A 77 21.13 5.54 22.10
C PHE A 77 19.67 5.87 22.45
N PHE A 78 18.75 4.94 22.20
CA PHE A 78 17.31 5.13 22.43
C PHE A 78 16.80 4.49 23.74
N GLY A 79 17.61 3.70 24.44
CA GLY A 79 17.29 3.15 25.76
C GLY A 79 16.18 2.09 25.75
N HIS A 80 15.99 1.37 24.65
CA HIS A 80 14.98 0.30 24.56
C HIS A 80 15.62 -1.01 25.02
N GLU A 81 15.31 -1.46 26.23
CA GLU A 81 15.48 -2.87 26.60
C GLU A 81 14.29 -3.65 26.01
N PRO A 82 14.53 -4.74 25.26
CA PRO A 82 13.47 -5.68 24.90
C PRO A 82 12.80 -6.18 26.19
N TYR A 83 11.45 -6.24 26.21
CA TYR A 83 10.73 -6.84 27.33
C TYR A 83 10.97 -8.36 27.27
N ASP A 84 11.66 -8.90 28.26
CA ASP A 84 11.83 -10.34 28.44
C ASP A 84 10.53 -10.92 29.03
N ASP A 85 9.86 -11.82 28.30
CA ASP A 85 8.81 -12.70 28.83
C ASP A 85 9.42 -13.97 29.47
#